data_AF-A0A849X382-F1
#
_entry.id   AF-A0A849X382-F1
#
_cell.length_a   1.000
_cell.length_b   1.000
_cell.length_c   1.000
_cell.angle_alpha   90.00
_cell.angle_beta   90.00
_cell.angle_gamma   90.00
#
_symmetry.space_group_name_H-M   'P 1'
#
loop_
_entity.id
_entity.type
_entity.pdbx_description
1 polymer ?
#
loop_
_entity_poly.entity_id
_entity_poly.type
_entity_poly.pdbx_seq_one_letter_code
_entity_poly.pdbx_strand_id
1 'polypeptide(L)'
;MKSWRAWLGAVAGVAVCGLGYLPAALMDWQNFFATYIQRETLFKPANGAPWHYPVIPILTYSLFPWTLPAFVAFADLLLRRFRRRRSQGFVDRAGVKRVLWLGGALVVPSVAFFLWHPYRGQNYNLPVAGGLFLIVAGAWATRSEAWRPLYSLSMALTSLLLLAVPILLTFVTNNFEPMPFWWPSWLLPAIWIGFLLSARGIWREGVTFHQARPGSLARRTLWFLLATGFLISALGEREMVDVRLRLKTAEAGGEKFQVSYYNLQKDIWSEWGFLNFQIPRKVQGIFSEEELWTAVERGDLILVPGDAWYEEFLSKMRTRFPKAELEAQPWRRWRTKGKSPEGEPMWRVAWKEKDLSLLEKKYYMVRMR
;
A
#
# COMPACT_ATOMS: atom_id res chain seq x y z
N MET A 1 -33.22 -0.72 -20.27
CA MET A 1 -31.93 -0.77 -20.99
C MET A 1 -30.80 -0.34 -20.06
N LYS A 2 -29.68 -1.08 -20.02
CA LYS A 2 -28.49 -0.71 -19.24
C LYS A 2 -27.91 0.58 -19.83
N SER A 3 -27.64 1.58 -19.00
CA SER A 3 -27.09 2.88 -19.42
C SER A 3 -25.79 2.68 -20.19
N TRP A 4 -25.70 3.16 -21.43
CA TRP A 4 -24.47 3.13 -22.24
C TRP A 4 -23.30 3.79 -21.52
N ARG A 5 -23.57 4.79 -20.66
CA ARG A 5 -22.56 5.46 -19.82
C ARG A 5 -21.90 4.50 -18.82
N ALA A 6 -22.65 3.53 -18.30
CA ALA A 6 -22.10 2.52 -17.38
C ALA A 6 -21.16 1.55 -18.10
N TRP A 7 -21.51 1.15 -19.33
CA TRP A 7 -20.64 0.33 -20.17
C TRP A 7 -19.39 1.09 -20.61
N LEU A 8 -19.53 2.36 -21.00
CA LEU A 8 -18.40 3.23 -21.31
C LEU A 8 -17.45 3.35 -20.09
N GLY A 9 -17.99 3.56 -18.89
CA GLY A 9 -17.19 3.60 -17.66
C GLY A 9 -16.46 2.29 -17.37
N ALA A 10 -17.11 1.14 -17.57
CA ALA A 10 -16.47 -0.17 -17.40
C ALA A 10 -15.35 -0.41 -18.43
N VAL A 11 -15.61 -0.12 -19.70
CA VAL A 11 -14.62 -0.24 -20.79
C VAL A 11 -13.46 0.72 -20.57
N ALA A 12 -13.72 1.97 -20.17
CA ALA A 12 -12.69 2.93 -19.82
C ALA A 12 -11.83 2.44 -18.65
N GLY A 13 -12.45 1.86 -17.61
CA GLY A 13 -11.71 1.26 -16.50
C GLY A 13 -10.79 0.12 -16.95
N VAL A 14 -11.31 -0.83 -17.74
CA VAL A 14 -10.51 -1.93 -18.31
C VAL A 14 -9.39 -1.39 -19.20
N ALA A 15 -9.67 -0.41 -20.05
CA ALA A 15 -8.69 0.21 -20.92
C ALA A 15 -7.59 0.91 -20.11
N VAL A 16 -7.93 1.71 -19.09
CA VAL A 16 -6.94 2.36 -18.22
C VAL A 16 -6.08 1.33 -17.49
N CYS A 17 -6.67 0.25 -16.97
CA CYS A 17 -5.92 -0.84 -16.35
C CYS A 17 -4.98 -1.53 -17.33
N GLY A 18 -5.41 -1.79 -18.56
CA GLY A 18 -4.59 -2.39 -19.62
C GLY A 18 -3.47 -1.47 -20.09
N LEU A 19 -3.77 -0.18 -20.28
CA LEU A 19 -2.80 0.85 -20.69
C LEU A 19 -1.69 1.05 -19.66
N GLY A 20 -1.96 0.79 -18.37
CA GLY A 20 -0.92 0.82 -17.33
C GLY A 20 0.23 -0.16 -17.57
N TYR A 21 -0.01 -1.26 -18.29
CA TYR A 21 1.01 -2.24 -18.67
C TYR A 21 1.65 -1.97 -20.03
N LEU A 22 1.12 -1.00 -20.80
CA LEU A 22 1.58 -0.73 -22.15
C LEU A 22 3.06 -0.30 -22.21
N PRO A 23 3.58 0.58 -21.33
CA PRO A 23 4.99 0.96 -21.37
C PRO A 23 5.93 -0.24 -21.22
N ALA A 24 5.60 -1.16 -20.31
CA ALA A 24 6.34 -2.39 -20.09
C ALA A 24 6.37 -3.30 -21.31
N ALA A 25 5.19 -3.52 -21.89
CA ALA A 25 5.03 -4.35 -23.08
C ALA A 25 5.79 -3.79 -24.29
N LEU A 26 5.81 -2.46 -24.45
CA LEU A 26 6.52 -1.79 -25.55
C LEU A 26 8.04 -1.75 -25.36
N MET A 27 8.53 -1.66 -24.12
CA MET A 27 9.97 -1.60 -23.84
C MET A 27 10.66 -2.97 -23.94
N ASP A 28 10.03 -4.04 -23.49
CA ASP A 28 10.58 -5.40 -23.57
C ASP A 28 9.44 -6.44 -23.60
N TRP A 29 8.92 -6.72 -24.80
CA TRP A 29 7.80 -7.63 -24.99
C TRP A 29 8.09 -9.05 -24.51
N GLN A 30 9.30 -9.57 -24.74
CA GLN A 30 9.68 -10.93 -24.36
C GLN A 30 9.64 -11.07 -22.84
N ASN A 31 10.27 -10.14 -22.13
CA ASN A 31 10.23 -10.13 -20.68
C ASN A 31 8.83 -9.84 -20.14
N PHE A 32 8.08 -8.94 -20.78
CA PHE A 32 6.70 -8.67 -20.41
C PHE A 32 5.85 -9.94 -20.47
N PHE A 33 5.96 -10.70 -21.56
CA PHE A 33 5.22 -11.93 -21.76
C PHE A 33 5.65 -13.02 -20.77
N ALA A 34 6.95 -13.26 -20.63
CA ALA A 34 7.48 -14.28 -19.71
C ALA A 34 7.13 -13.98 -18.24
N THR A 35 7.24 -12.72 -17.84
CA THR A 35 7.01 -12.29 -16.46
C THR A 35 5.51 -12.11 -16.19
N TYR A 36 4.81 -11.21 -16.91
CA TYR A 36 3.44 -10.81 -16.53
C TYR A 36 2.37 -11.77 -17.02
N ILE A 37 2.50 -12.27 -18.25
CA ILE A 37 1.49 -13.16 -18.82
C ILE A 37 1.74 -14.58 -18.33
N GLN A 38 2.92 -15.11 -18.59
CA GLN A 38 3.26 -16.48 -18.22
C GLN A 38 3.41 -16.64 -16.71
N ARG A 39 4.43 -16.07 -16.08
CA ARG A 39 4.72 -16.33 -14.65
C ARG A 39 3.64 -15.78 -13.71
N GLU A 40 3.22 -14.53 -13.88
CA GLU A 40 2.31 -13.88 -12.94
C GLU A 40 0.81 -14.21 -13.18
N THR A 41 0.41 -14.57 -14.40
CA THR A 41 -1.02 -14.81 -14.72
C THR A 41 -1.34 -16.28 -14.98
N LEU A 42 -0.54 -16.99 -15.79
CA LEU A 42 -0.88 -18.34 -16.25
C LEU A 42 -0.22 -19.48 -15.45
N PHE A 43 1.02 -19.29 -15.01
CA PHE A 43 1.86 -20.32 -14.37
C PHE A 43 2.25 -19.96 -12.95
N LYS A 44 1.42 -19.17 -12.28
CA LYS A 44 1.72 -18.74 -10.92
C LYS A 44 1.69 -19.95 -9.98
N PRO A 45 2.83 -20.35 -9.39
CA PRO A 45 2.91 -21.61 -8.67
C PRO A 45 2.05 -21.57 -7.40
N ALA A 46 1.58 -22.73 -6.95
CA ALA A 46 0.91 -22.82 -5.66
C ALA A 46 1.86 -22.36 -4.55
N ASN A 47 1.40 -21.46 -3.68
CA ASN A 47 2.23 -20.89 -2.62
C ASN A 47 2.00 -21.54 -1.24
N GLY A 48 1.26 -22.66 -1.20
CA GLY A 48 0.96 -23.41 0.03
C GLY A 48 0.11 -22.65 1.05
N ALA A 49 -0.38 -21.45 0.73
CA ALA A 49 -1.14 -20.64 1.66
C ALA A 49 -2.53 -21.27 1.91
N PRO A 50 -3.05 -21.19 3.16
CA PRO A 50 -4.37 -21.72 3.49
C PRO A 50 -5.49 -21.11 2.64
N TRP A 51 -6.56 -21.87 2.40
CA TRP A 51 -7.69 -21.42 1.57
C TRP A 51 -8.36 -20.14 2.09
N HIS A 52 -8.36 -19.92 3.40
CA HIS A 52 -8.96 -18.73 4.03
C HIS A 52 -8.03 -17.51 4.04
N TYR A 53 -6.76 -17.67 3.63
CA TYR A 53 -5.77 -16.59 3.68
C TYR A 53 -6.17 -15.34 2.89
N PRO A 54 -6.79 -15.45 1.69
CA PRO A 54 -7.35 -14.30 0.97
C PRO A 54 -8.60 -13.70 1.61
N VAL A 55 -9.21 -14.33 2.63
CA VAL A 55 -10.44 -13.82 3.24
C VAL A 55 -10.15 -12.99 4.49
N ILE A 56 -9.01 -13.18 5.15
CA ILE A 56 -8.62 -12.41 6.34
C ILE A 56 -8.60 -10.88 6.10
N PRO A 57 -8.03 -10.38 4.98
CA PRO A 57 -7.98 -8.93 4.70
C PRO A 57 -9.34 -8.25 4.56
N ILE A 58 -10.31 -8.98 3.98
CA ILE A 58 -11.69 -8.50 3.77
C ILE A 58 -12.29 -8.00 5.09
N LEU A 59 -12.02 -8.71 6.18
CA LEU A 59 -12.60 -8.43 7.49
C LEU A 59 -11.73 -7.54 8.39
N THR A 60 -10.49 -7.27 7.98
CA THR A 60 -9.51 -6.56 8.82
C THR A 60 -9.22 -5.16 8.28
N TYR A 61 -8.28 -5.02 7.34
CA TYR A 61 -7.79 -3.71 6.89
C TYR A 61 -8.56 -3.13 5.70
N SER A 62 -9.18 -3.96 4.84
CA SER A 62 -9.90 -3.45 3.65
C SER A 62 -11.13 -2.62 4.00
N LEU A 63 -11.70 -2.81 5.19
CA LEU A 63 -12.86 -2.08 5.69
C LEU A 63 -12.49 -1.02 6.72
N PHE A 64 -11.24 -0.89 7.17
CA PHE A 64 -10.89 0.12 8.18
C PHE A 64 -11.06 1.55 7.60
N PRO A 65 -11.66 2.51 8.33
CA PRO A 65 -12.16 2.44 9.72
C PRO A 65 -13.64 1.99 9.85
N TRP A 66 -14.27 1.61 8.75
CA TRP A 66 -15.67 1.14 8.65
C TRP A 66 -15.91 -0.29 9.12
N THR A 67 -14.90 -1.00 9.60
CA THR A 67 -15.00 -2.40 10.00
C THR A 67 -16.12 -2.65 11.02
N LEU A 68 -16.17 -1.89 12.12
CA LEU A 68 -17.23 -2.04 13.13
C LEU A 68 -18.64 -1.70 12.60
N PRO A 69 -18.85 -0.56 11.90
CA PRO A 69 -20.11 -0.28 11.23
C PRO A 69 -20.54 -1.34 10.22
N ALA A 70 -19.59 -1.90 9.47
CA ALA A 70 -19.84 -2.94 8.50
C ALA A 70 -20.34 -4.21 9.20
N PHE A 71 -19.71 -4.62 10.30
CA PHE A 71 -20.19 -5.77 11.10
C PHE A 71 -21.61 -5.57 11.61
N VAL A 72 -21.94 -4.39 12.16
CA VAL A 72 -23.31 -4.09 12.58
C VAL A 72 -24.28 -4.16 11.40
N ALA A 73 -23.89 -3.61 10.23
CA ALA A 73 -24.73 -3.67 9.03
C ALA A 73 -24.94 -5.10 8.50
N PHE A 74 -23.93 -5.95 8.56
CA PHE A 74 -24.06 -7.36 8.20
C PHE A 74 -24.96 -8.12 9.17
N ALA A 75 -24.78 -7.93 10.48
CA ALA A 75 -25.62 -8.58 11.50
C ALA A 75 -27.09 -8.18 11.36
N ASP A 76 -27.34 -6.88 11.16
CA ASP A 76 -28.66 -6.32 10.94
C ASP A 76 -29.31 -6.91 9.67
N LEU A 77 -28.57 -6.97 8.56
CA LEU A 77 -29.05 -7.56 7.30
C LEU A 77 -29.39 -9.04 7.45
N LEU A 78 -28.53 -9.84 8.09
CA LEU A 78 -28.72 -11.27 8.28
C LEU A 78 -29.92 -11.56 9.18
N LEU A 79 -30.02 -10.90 10.33
CA LEU A 79 -31.09 -11.17 11.30
C LEU A 79 -32.47 -10.80 10.76
N ARG A 80 -32.58 -9.82 9.87
CA ARG A 80 -33.84 -9.54 9.16
C ARG A 80 -34.25 -10.62 8.21
N ARG A 81 -33.30 -11.22 7.50
CA ARG A 81 -33.58 -12.34 6.60
C ARG A 81 -34.12 -13.55 7.36
N PHE A 82 -33.60 -13.80 8.57
CA PHE A 82 -34.06 -14.90 9.43
C PHE A 82 -35.40 -14.65 10.13
N ARG A 83 -35.68 -13.41 10.56
CA ARG A 83 -36.84 -13.13 11.41
C ARG A 83 -38.21 -13.17 10.71
N ARG A 84 -38.31 -13.51 9.42
CA ARG A 84 -39.57 -13.50 8.63
C ARG A 84 -40.48 -12.29 8.91
N ARG A 85 -39.93 -11.15 9.37
CA ARG A 85 -40.66 -9.89 9.50
C ARG A 85 -40.87 -9.36 8.09
N ARG A 86 -41.92 -9.86 7.45
CA ARG A 86 -42.55 -9.33 6.23
C ARG A 86 -43.12 -7.92 6.45
N SER A 87 -43.13 -7.42 7.67
CA SER A 87 -43.69 -6.13 8.04
C SER A 87 -42.66 -5.00 7.87
N GLN A 88 -42.89 -4.20 6.82
CA GLN A 88 -42.39 -2.84 6.57
C GLN A 88 -40.92 -2.69 6.14
N GLY A 89 -40.73 -2.58 4.82
CA GLY A 89 -39.55 -1.89 4.27
C GLY A 89 -38.33 -2.73 3.94
N PHE A 90 -38.43 -4.06 3.85
CA PHE A 90 -37.34 -4.87 3.29
C PHE A 90 -37.22 -4.61 1.78
N VAL A 91 -36.44 -3.58 1.44
CA VAL A 91 -35.88 -3.40 0.11
C VAL A 91 -36.91 -3.20 -1.02
N ASP A 92 -37.95 -2.38 -0.80
CA ASP A 92 -38.88 -2.03 -1.88
C ASP A 92 -38.37 -0.88 -2.77
N ARG A 93 -37.24 -0.27 -2.38
CA ARG A 93 -36.49 0.59 -3.28
C ARG A 93 -35.69 -0.28 -4.23
N ALA A 94 -36.19 -0.47 -5.46
CA ALA A 94 -35.52 -1.20 -6.53
C ALA A 94 -34.01 -0.85 -6.67
N GLY A 95 -33.64 0.39 -6.35
CA GLY A 95 -32.24 0.84 -6.29
C GLY A 95 -31.37 0.10 -5.27
N VAL A 96 -31.85 -0.16 -4.04
CA VAL A 96 -31.05 -0.86 -3.02
C VAL A 96 -30.88 -2.34 -3.38
N LYS A 97 -31.92 -3.00 -3.91
CA LYS A 97 -31.79 -4.38 -4.44
C LYS A 97 -30.68 -4.45 -5.48
N ARG A 98 -30.65 -3.51 -6.43
CA ARG A 98 -29.61 -3.46 -7.48
C ARG A 98 -28.21 -3.28 -6.90
N VAL A 99 -28.04 -2.40 -5.91
CA VAL A 99 -26.74 -2.18 -5.24
C VAL A 99 -26.27 -3.45 -4.51
N LEU A 100 -27.17 -4.11 -3.77
CA LEU A 100 -26.85 -5.37 -3.07
C LEU A 100 -26.50 -6.49 -4.06
N TRP A 101 -27.25 -6.63 -5.16
CA TRP A 101 -26.96 -7.60 -6.21
C TRP A 101 -25.65 -7.32 -6.92
N LEU A 102 -25.35 -6.06 -7.23
CA LEU A 102 -24.06 -5.66 -7.80
C LEU A 102 -22.91 -6.00 -6.85
N GLY A 103 -23.07 -5.68 -5.56
CA GLY A 103 -22.10 -6.03 -4.54
C GLY A 103 -21.88 -7.55 -4.45
N GLY A 104 -22.95 -8.34 -4.40
CA GLY A 104 -22.88 -9.80 -4.41
C GLY A 104 -22.23 -10.37 -5.66
N ALA A 105 -22.53 -9.82 -6.84
CA ALA A 105 -21.94 -10.22 -8.11
C ALA A 105 -20.44 -9.91 -8.21
N LEU A 106 -19.94 -8.94 -7.45
CA LEU A 106 -18.50 -8.66 -7.34
C LEU A 106 -17.82 -9.55 -6.28
N VAL A 107 -18.48 -9.74 -5.12
CA VAL A 107 -17.92 -10.49 -4.00
C VAL A 107 -17.86 -11.99 -4.28
N VAL A 108 -18.99 -12.60 -4.67
CA VAL A 108 -19.11 -14.08 -4.72
C VAL A 108 -18.15 -14.69 -5.74
N PRO A 109 -18.09 -14.24 -7.01
CA PRO A 109 -17.17 -14.83 -7.99
C PRO A 109 -15.70 -14.61 -7.62
N SER A 110 -15.37 -13.45 -7.06
CA SER A 110 -14.00 -13.13 -6.64
C SER A 110 -13.55 -13.98 -5.47
N VAL A 111 -14.38 -14.12 -4.42
CA VAL A 111 -14.09 -15.00 -3.29
C VAL A 111 -13.99 -16.45 -3.75
N ALA A 112 -14.95 -16.92 -4.56
CA ALA A 112 -14.91 -18.25 -5.16
C ALA A 112 -13.58 -18.48 -5.88
N PHE A 113 -13.22 -17.59 -6.82
CA PHE A 113 -11.96 -17.69 -7.56
C PHE A 113 -10.77 -17.85 -6.61
N PHE A 114 -10.61 -17.00 -5.59
CA PHE A 114 -9.45 -17.09 -4.68
C PHE A 114 -9.46 -18.28 -3.70
N LEU A 115 -10.64 -18.82 -3.37
CA LEU A 115 -10.73 -20.06 -2.58
C LEU A 115 -10.17 -21.25 -3.36
N TRP A 116 -10.51 -21.34 -4.64
CA TRP A 116 -10.12 -22.44 -5.53
C TRP A 116 -8.81 -22.21 -6.30
N HIS A 117 -8.31 -20.98 -6.36
CA HIS A 117 -7.04 -20.68 -7.03
C HIS A 117 -5.85 -21.23 -6.20
N PRO A 118 -4.88 -21.90 -6.84
CA PRO A 118 -3.73 -22.50 -6.15
C PRO A 118 -2.77 -21.46 -5.57
N TYR A 119 -2.65 -20.29 -6.19
CA TYR A 119 -1.92 -19.15 -5.63
C TYR A 119 -2.86 -18.22 -4.85
N ARG A 120 -2.55 -17.97 -3.58
CA ARG A 120 -3.40 -17.19 -2.67
C ARG A 120 -2.62 -16.05 -2.01
N GLY A 121 -2.95 -14.81 -2.35
CA GLY A 121 -2.35 -13.61 -1.77
C GLY A 121 -3.38 -12.73 -1.06
N GLN A 122 -2.96 -12.06 0.02
CA GLN A 122 -3.84 -11.20 0.82
C GLN A 122 -4.43 -10.03 0.02
N ASN A 123 -3.67 -9.46 -0.92
CA ASN A 123 -4.11 -8.29 -1.69
C ASN A 123 -4.86 -8.63 -2.99
N TYR A 124 -5.00 -9.91 -3.33
CA TYR A 124 -5.62 -10.31 -4.60
C TYR A 124 -7.15 -10.18 -4.56
N ASN A 125 -7.72 -10.13 -3.37
CA ASN A 125 -9.15 -9.92 -3.13
C ASN A 125 -9.58 -8.44 -3.22
N LEU A 126 -8.73 -7.50 -3.64
CA LEU A 126 -9.10 -6.08 -3.78
C LEU A 126 -10.43 -5.85 -4.53
N PRO A 127 -10.77 -6.61 -5.60
CA PRO A 127 -12.08 -6.53 -6.25
C PRO A 127 -13.27 -6.83 -5.33
N VAL A 128 -13.06 -7.68 -4.31
CA VAL A 128 -14.06 -8.01 -3.28
C VAL A 128 -14.38 -6.79 -2.42
N ALA A 129 -13.40 -5.95 -2.10
CA ALA A 129 -13.59 -4.79 -1.23
C ALA A 129 -14.67 -3.84 -1.78
N GLY A 130 -14.62 -3.51 -3.08
CA GLY A 130 -15.64 -2.69 -3.72
C GLY A 130 -17.04 -3.27 -3.61
N GLY A 131 -17.18 -4.58 -3.82
CA GLY A 131 -18.45 -5.28 -3.66
C GLY A 131 -18.96 -5.29 -2.21
N LEU A 132 -18.08 -5.46 -1.24
CA LEU A 132 -18.42 -5.39 0.19
C LEU A 132 -18.89 -4.01 0.60
N PHE A 133 -18.22 -2.94 0.14
CA PHE A 133 -18.66 -1.57 0.40
C PHE A 133 -20.07 -1.32 -0.13
N LEU A 134 -20.41 -1.84 -1.31
CA LEU A 134 -21.77 -1.74 -1.85
C LEU A 134 -22.79 -2.48 -0.99
N ILE A 135 -22.46 -3.70 -0.51
CA ILE A 135 -23.34 -4.47 0.37
C ILE A 135 -23.56 -3.73 1.70
N VAL A 136 -22.49 -3.26 2.33
CA VAL A 136 -22.55 -2.52 3.60
C VAL A 136 -23.36 -1.23 3.44
N ALA A 137 -23.08 -0.45 2.40
CA ALA A 137 -23.80 0.79 2.13
C ALA A 137 -25.29 0.53 1.86
N GLY A 138 -25.62 -0.52 1.09
CA GLY A 138 -26.99 -0.94 0.82
C GLY A 138 -27.73 -1.37 2.08
N ALA A 139 -27.12 -2.23 2.89
CA ALA A 139 -27.68 -2.71 4.16
C ALA A 139 -27.95 -1.54 5.11
N TRP A 140 -26.97 -0.66 5.27
CA TRP A 140 -27.04 0.50 6.15
C TRP A 140 -28.04 1.56 5.67
N ALA A 141 -28.17 1.78 4.36
CA ALA A 141 -29.20 2.65 3.80
C ALA A 141 -30.62 2.18 4.13
N THR A 142 -30.79 0.88 4.41
CA THR A 142 -32.06 0.27 4.81
C THR A 142 -32.12 -0.04 6.31
N ARG A 143 -31.23 0.50 7.14
CA ARG A 143 -31.21 0.18 8.58
C ARG A 143 -32.56 0.44 9.27
N SER A 144 -32.83 -0.31 10.32
CA SER A 144 -34.05 -0.29 11.12
C SER A 144 -33.76 0.47 12.40
N GLU A 145 -34.77 1.15 12.91
CA GLU A 145 -34.63 1.97 14.11
C GLU A 145 -34.23 1.14 15.34
N ALA A 146 -34.65 -0.12 15.41
CA ALA A 146 -34.27 -1.05 16.49
C ALA A 146 -32.75 -1.27 16.60
N TRP A 147 -32.01 -1.11 15.50
CA TRP A 147 -30.55 -1.27 15.47
C TRP A 147 -29.80 0.04 15.67
N ARG A 148 -30.50 1.17 15.77
CA ARG A 148 -29.91 2.50 15.94
C ARG A 148 -28.89 2.57 17.09
N PRO A 149 -29.14 1.99 18.29
CA PRO A 149 -28.16 2.02 19.38
C PRO A 149 -26.85 1.31 19.01
N LEU A 150 -26.92 0.16 18.34
CA LEU A 150 -25.74 -0.60 17.92
C LEU A 150 -24.96 0.12 16.82
N TYR A 151 -25.66 0.74 15.87
CA TYR A 151 -24.99 1.59 14.86
C TYR A 151 -24.29 2.77 15.55
N SER A 152 -24.94 3.47 16.46
CA SER A 152 -24.33 4.59 17.18
C SER A 152 -23.14 4.17 18.04
N LEU A 153 -23.24 3.03 18.74
CA LEU A 153 -22.12 2.45 19.48
C LEU A 153 -20.93 2.13 18.55
N SER A 154 -21.21 1.51 17.39
CA SER A 154 -20.15 1.23 16.41
C SER A 154 -19.47 2.49 15.88
N MET A 155 -20.23 3.57 15.66
CA MET A 155 -19.66 4.88 15.27
C MET A 155 -18.79 5.47 16.39
N ALA A 156 -19.27 5.40 17.64
CA ALA A 156 -18.54 5.88 18.80
C ALA A 156 -17.18 5.17 18.92
N LEU A 157 -17.19 3.84 18.87
CA LEU A 157 -15.99 3.02 18.92
C LEU A 157 -15.06 3.31 17.74
N THR A 158 -15.58 3.42 16.52
CA THR A 158 -14.77 3.81 15.35
C THR A 158 -14.12 5.18 15.54
N SER A 159 -14.84 6.18 16.04
CA SER A 159 -14.27 7.50 16.33
C SER A 159 -13.16 7.44 17.38
N LEU A 160 -13.32 6.64 18.44
CA LEU A 160 -12.30 6.46 19.48
C LEU A 160 -11.06 5.73 18.94
N LEU A 161 -11.26 4.67 18.15
CA LEU A 161 -10.17 3.95 17.49
C LEU A 161 -9.38 4.83 16.52
N LEU A 162 -10.06 5.75 15.81
CA LEU A 162 -9.38 6.74 15.00
C LEU A 162 -8.47 7.62 15.85
N LEU A 163 -8.90 8.08 17.03
CA LEU A 163 -8.06 8.88 17.92
C LEU A 163 -6.90 8.09 18.55
N ALA A 164 -7.02 6.77 18.68
CA ALA A 164 -5.93 5.94 19.19
C ALA A 164 -4.69 5.99 18.27
N VAL A 165 -4.87 6.12 16.95
CA VAL A 165 -3.76 6.17 15.98
C VAL A 165 -2.81 7.37 16.20
N PRO A 166 -3.26 8.64 16.20
CA PRO A 166 -2.39 9.77 16.47
C PRO A 166 -1.81 9.75 17.89
N ILE A 167 -2.54 9.23 18.89
CA ILE A 167 -2.02 9.04 20.25
C ILE A 167 -0.83 8.08 20.24
N LEU A 168 -0.99 6.89 19.64
CA LEU A 168 0.08 5.91 19.51
C LEU A 168 1.27 6.48 18.74
N LEU A 169 1.01 7.26 17.68
CA LEU A 169 2.08 7.89 16.91
C LEU A 169 2.81 8.99 17.71
N THR A 170 2.13 9.71 18.60
CA THR A 170 2.79 10.61 19.56
C THR A 170 3.71 9.82 20.48
N PHE A 171 3.26 8.68 21.04
CA PHE A 171 4.12 7.82 21.86
C PHE A 171 5.33 7.29 21.08
N VAL A 172 5.14 6.88 19.83
CA VAL A 172 6.23 6.45 18.94
C VAL A 172 7.22 7.59 18.72
N THR A 173 6.74 8.77 18.31
CA THR A 173 7.58 9.95 18.08
C THR A 173 8.40 10.29 19.31
N ASN A 174 7.76 10.35 20.49
CA ASN A 174 8.44 10.65 21.75
C ASN A 174 9.46 9.59 22.15
N ASN A 175 9.20 8.29 21.88
CA ASN A 175 10.14 7.22 22.20
C ASN A 175 11.43 7.30 21.36
N PHE A 176 11.31 7.80 20.12
CA PHE A 176 12.40 7.91 19.15
C PHE A 176 12.98 9.33 19.03
N GLU A 177 12.71 10.21 19.99
CA GLU A 177 13.34 11.53 20.00
C GLU A 177 14.85 11.45 20.32
N PRO A 178 15.70 12.27 19.65
CA PRO A 178 15.36 13.20 18.57
C PRO A 178 15.02 12.47 17.26
N MET A 179 13.95 12.91 16.59
CA MET A 179 13.54 12.31 15.33
C MET A 179 14.58 12.55 14.22
N PRO A 180 14.78 11.59 13.31
CA PRO A 180 15.73 11.74 12.22
C PRO A 180 15.33 12.87 11.27
N PHE A 181 16.31 13.48 10.60
CA PHE A 181 16.11 14.70 9.79
C PHE A 181 15.07 14.54 8.66
N TRP A 182 14.86 13.32 8.16
CA TRP A 182 13.88 13.03 7.12
C TRP A 182 12.44 12.99 7.66
N TRP A 183 12.25 12.88 8.98
CA TRP A 183 10.94 12.90 9.61
C TRP A 183 10.40 14.34 9.66
N PRO A 184 9.35 14.67 8.91
CA PRO A 184 8.90 16.05 8.84
C PRO A 184 8.21 16.49 10.13
N SER A 185 8.59 17.65 10.66
CA SER A 185 8.01 18.19 11.91
C SER A 185 6.51 18.48 11.83
N TRP A 186 5.98 18.76 10.63
CA TRP A 186 4.56 18.99 10.40
C TRP A 186 3.71 17.70 10.39
N LEU A 187 4.34 16.52 10.32
CA LEU A 187 3.63 15.25 10.10
C LEU A 187 2.68 14.91 11.25
N LEU A 188 3.18 14.95 12.49
CA LEU A 188 2.38 14.61 13.66
C LEU A 188 1.18 15.57 13.84
N PRO A 189 1.33 16.91 13.74
CA PRO A 189 0.21 17.84 13.70
C PRO A 189 -0.81 17.53 12.59
N ALA A 190 -0.36 17.26 11.36
CA ALA A 190 -1.25 16.96 10.24
C ALA A 190 -2.08 15.69 10.48
N ILE A 191 -1.46 14.66 11.08
CA ILE A 191 -2.12 13.42 11.45
C ILE A 191 -3.16 13.68 12.55
N TRP A 192 -2.80 14.41 13.60
CA TRP A 192 -3.76 14.81 14.65
C TRP A 192 -4.97 15.54 14.09
N ILE A 193 -4.77 16.55 13.25
CA ILE A 193 -5.86 17.32 12.64
C ILE A 193 -6.77 16.41 11.80
N GLY A 194 -6.20 15.61 10.89
CA GLY A 194 -7.01 14.78 9.99
C GLY A 194 -7.82 13.70 10.70
N PHE A 195 -7.22 13.05 11.71
CA PHE A 195 -7.89 12.05 12.52
C PHE A 195 -8.93 12.67 13.45
N LEU A 196 -8.65 13.82 14.07
CA LEU A 196 -9.61 14.54 14.93
C LEU A 196 -10.84 15.01 14.14
N LEU A 197 -10.64 15.61 12.96
CA LEU A 197 -11.73 16.06 12.09
C LEU A 197 -12.62 14.88 11.65
N SER A 198 -12.00 13.74 11.31
CA SER A 198 -12.71 12.50 10.96
C SER A 198 -13.49 11.95 12.15
N ALA A 199 -12.83 11.77 13.30
CA ALA A 199 -13.43 11.22 14.51
C ALA A 199 -14.59 12.09 15.01
N ARG A 200 -14.41 13.42 15.06
CA ARG A 200 -15.46 14.38 15.41
C ARG A 200 -16.62 14.33 14.42
N GLY A 201 -16.33 14.26 13.12
CA GLY A 201 -17.35 14.16 12.08
C GLY A 201 -18.20 12.90 12.20
N ILE A 202 -17.55 11.75 12.36
CA ILE A 202 -18.22 10.45 12.56
C ILE A 202 -19.02 10.44 13.86
N TRP A 203 -18.46 10.97 14.96
CA TRP A 203 -19.15 11.05 16.24
C TRP A 203 -20.40 11.91 16.16
N ARG A 204 -20.28 13.12 15.61
CA ARG A 204 -21.41 14.06 15.49
C ARG A 204 -22.55 13.45 14.67
N GLU A 205 -22.25 12.86 13.52
CA GLU A 205 -23.27 12.31 12.62
C GLU A 205 -23.85 10.98 13.15
N GLY A 206 -23.01 10.13 13.72
CA GLY A 206 -23.35 8.77 14.14
C GLY A 206 -23.88 8.65 15.56
N VAL A 207 -23.35 9.44 16.49
CA VAL A 207 -23.65 9.38 17.92
C VAL A 207 -24.57 10.53 18.32
N THR A 208 -24.20 11.78 18.05
CA THR A 208 -25.00 12.94 18.50
C THR A 208 -26.32 13.06 17.74
N PHE A 209 -26.27 13.03 16.40
CA PHE A 209 -27.48 13.18 15.59
C PHE A 209 -28.14 11.85 15.25
N HIS A 210 -27.41 10.74 15.34
CA HIS A 210 -27.85 9.41 14.88
C HIS A 210 -28.32 9.39 13.40
N GLN A 211 -27.87 10.36 12.61
CA GLN A 211 -28.26 10.58 11.22
C GLN A 211 -27.21 10.10 10.22
N ALA A 212 -26.16 9.41 10.67
CA ALA A 212 -25.09 8.90 9.82
C ALA A 212 -25.62 8.26 8.52
N ARG A 213 -25.31 8.88 7.39
CA ARG A 213 -25.55 8.36 6.03
C ARG A 213 -24.22 8.02 5.39
N PRO A 214 -24.13 6.96 4.55
CA PRO A 214 -22.89 6.57 3.90
C PRO A 214 -22.17 7.74 3.20
N GLY A 215 -22.90 8.59 2.47
CA GLY A 215 -22.31 9.75 1.80
C GLY A 215 -21.81 10.86 2.74
N SER A 216 -22.46 11.07 3.90
CA SER A 216 -21.97 12.02 4.91
C SER A 216 -20.64 11.52 5.48
N LEU A 217 -20.62 10.25 5.85
CA LEU A 217 -19.48 9.59 6.45
C LEU A 217 -18.28 9.44 5.50
N ALA A 218 -18.52 9.13 4.22
CA ALA A 218 -17.46 9.12 3.21
C ALA A 218 -16.72 10.47 3.15
N ARG A 219 -17.46 11.60 3.20
CA ARG A 219 -16.85 12.93 3.26
C ARG A 219 -16.06 13.18 4.54
N ARG A 220 -16.52 12.68 5.69
CA ARG A 220 -15.77 12.82 6.96
C ARG A 220 -14.46 12.06 6.95
N THR A 221 -14.40 10.94 6.24
CA THR A 221 -13.21 10.07 6.16
C THR A 221 -12.16 10.56 5.16
N LEU A 222 -12.46 11.58 4.35
CA LEU A 222 -11.46 12.20 3.47
C LEU A 222 -10.27 12.75 4.28
N TRP A 223 -10.52 13.31 5.46
CA TRP A 223 -9.46 13.82 6.34
C TRP A 223 -8.57 12.72 6.90
N PHE A 224 -9.16 11.58 7.26
CA PHE A 224 -8.44 10.38 7.67
C PHE A 224 -7.58 9.83 6.54
N LEU A 225 -8.12 9.75 5.32
CA LEU A 225 -7.38 9.27 4.15
C LEU A 225 -6.23 10.20 3.80
N LEU A 226 -6.45 11.52 3.88
CA LEU A 226 -5.41 12.52 3.67
C LEU A 226 -4.28 12.40 4.71
N ALA A 227 -4.62 12.33 6.00
CA ALA A 227 -3.65 12.15 7.08
C ALA A 227 -2.86 10.84 6.95
N THR A 228 -3.54 9.76 6.60
CA THR A 228 -2.90 8.47 6.32
C THR A 228 -1.98 8.56 5.10
N GLY A 229 -2.39 9.29 4.07
CA GLY A 229 -1.57 9.60 2.91
C GLY A 229 -0.30 10.36 3.27
N PHE A 230 -0.38 11.36 4.15
CA PHE A 230 0.80 12.06 4.66
C PHE A 230 1.74 11.11 5.42
N LEU A 231 1.21 10.25 6.29
CA LEU A 231 2.01 9.26 7.03
C LEU A 231 2.72 8.30 6.06
N ILE A 232 1.99 7.71 5.12
CA ILE A 232 2.55 6.78 4.14
C ILE A 232 3.58 7.48 3.25
N SER A 233 3.30 8.72 2.83
CA SER A 233 4.22 9.49 1.99
C SER A 233 5.51 9.84 2.75
N ALA A 234 5.44 10.23 4.02
CA ALA A 234 6.63 10.55 4.81
C ALA A 234 7.47 9.29 5.10
N LEU A 235 6.83 8.16 5.40
CA LEU A 235 7.53 6.88 5.52
C LEU A 235 8.11 6.44 4.18
N GLY A 236 7.39 6.61 3.07
CA GLY A 236 7.89 6.31 1.74
C GLY A 236 9.05 7.20 1.31
N GLU A 237 9.05 8.47 1.72
CA GLU A 237 10.12 9.44 1.43
C GLU A 237 11.47 8.94 1.94
N ARG A 238 11.49 8.32 3.13
CA ARG A 238 12.70 7.73 3.72
C ARG A 238 13.48 6.85 2.75
N GLU A 239 12.76 6.10 1.91
CA GLU A 239 13.35 5.20 0.93
C GLU A 239 14.20 5.93 -0.11
N MET A 240 14.02 7.23 -0.34
CA MET A 240 14.66 7.98 -1.43
C MET A 240 15.56 9.12 -0.95
N VAL A 241 15.49 9.51 0.32
CA VAL A 241 16.20 10.68 0.85
C VAL A 241 17.70 10.64 0.57
N ASP A 242 18.37 9.52 0.85
CA ASP A 242 19.83 9.43 0.71
C ASP A 242 20.27 9.62 -0.75
N VAL A 243 19.53 9.01 -1.69
CA VAL A 243 19.80 9.13 -3.13
C VAL A 243 19.56 10.56 -3.60
N ARG A 244 18.43 11.17 -3.23
CA ARG A 244 18.13 12.56 -3.60
C ARG A 244 19.15 13.54 -3.02
N LEU A 245 19.62 13.30 -1.79
CA LEU A 245 20.66 14.11 -1.16
C LEU A 245 21.99 13.98 -1.92
N ARG A 246 22.43 12.76 -2.26
CA ARG A 246 23.66 12.56 -3.06
C ARG A 246 23.60 13.27 -4.40
N LEU A 247 22.45 13.22 -5.09
CA LEU A 247 22.24 13.89 -6.37
C LEU A 247 22.27 15.40 -6.23
N LYS A 248 21.65 15.96 -5.18
CA LYS A 248 21.68 17.39 -4.91
C LYS A 248 23.09 17.88 -4.57
N THR A 249 23.83 17.13 -3.77
CA THR A 249 25.23 17.44 -3.44
C THR A 249 26.12 17.36 -4.67
N ALA A 250 25.92 16.36 -5.53
CA ALA A 250 26.62 16.23 -6.82
C ALA A 250 26.42 17.47 -7.69
N GLU A 251 25.16 17.88 -7.86
CA GLU A 251 24.78 19.01 -8.69
C GLU A 251 25.35 20.33 -8.16
N ALA A 252 25.30 20.55 -6.84
CA ALA A 252 25.91 21.70 -6.20
C ALA A 252 27.45 21.72 -6.36
N GLY A 253 28.09 20.54 -6.38
CA GLY A 253 29.53 20.38 -6.60
C GLY A 253 29.95 20.34 -8.08
N GLY A 254 29.01 20.44 -9.03
CA GLY A 254 29.30 20.37 -10.47
C GLY A 254 29.62 18.95 -11.00
N GLU A 255 29.38 17.90 -10.20
CA GLU A 255 29.58 16.52 -10.62
C GLU A 255 28.49 16.08 -11.63
N LYS A 256 28.93 15.57 -12.78
CA LYS A 256 28.06 15.00 -13.81
C LYS A 256 28.24 13.48 -13.87
N PHE A 257 27.16 12.75 -13.68
CA PHE A 257 27.10 11.30 -13.84
C PHE A 257 25.66 10.87 -14.14
N GLN A 258 25.51 9.72 -14.80
CA GLN A 258 24.21 9.07 -14.92
C GLN A 258 23.94 8.21 -13.68
N VAL A 259 22.66 7.91 -13.44
CA VAL A 259 22.26 7.02 -12.36
C VAL A 259 21.89 5.69 -12.98
N SER A 260 22.50 4.61 -12.50
CA SER A 260 22.27 3.27 -13.02
C SER A 260 21.90 2.35 -11.86
N TYR A 261 20.91 1.49 -12.04
CA TYR A 261 20.43 0.58 -11.00
C TYR A 261 20.81 -0.85 -11.35
N TYR A 262 21.61 -1.47 -10.47
CA TYR A 262 22.08 -2.83 -10.64
C TYR A 262 20.97 -3.82 -10.27
N ASN A 263 20.24 -4.28 -11.28
CA ASN A 263 19.12 -5.19 -11.09
C ASN A 263 19.00 -6.17 -12.25
N LEU A 264 19.48 -7.39 -12.02
CA LEU A 264 19.39 -8.47 -12.99
C LEU A 264 17.96 -9.03 -13.13
N GLN A 265 17.01 -8.61 -12.29
CA GLN A 265 15.60 -8.97 -12.43
C GLN A 265 14.87 -7.93 -13.30
N LYS A 266 14.65 -8.29 -14.57
CA LYS A 266 13.86 -7.51 -15.51
C LYS A 266 12.37 -7.57 -15.11
N ASP A 267 11.91 -6.70 -14.23
CA ASP A 267 10.46 -6.60 -13.96
C ASP A 267 10.04 -5.12 -13.82
N ILE A 268 8.84 -4.75 -14.29
CA ILE A 268 8.29 -3.37 -14.32
C ILE A 268 7.65 -2.94 -12.99
N TRP A 269 7.35 -3.90 -12.12
CA TRP A 269 7.03 -3.63 -10.72
C TRP A 269 8.30 -3.52 -9.88
N SER A 270 9.47 -3.60 -10.53
CA SER A 270 10.74 -3.61 -9.85
C SER A 270 11.02 -2.23 -9.32
N GLU A 271 11.91 -2.24 -8.36
CA GLU A 271 12.55 -1.07 -7.80
C GLU A 271 13.03 -0.08 -8.88
N TRP A 272 13.42 -0.54 -10.08
CA TRP A 272 13.83 0.32 -11.19
C TRP A 272 12.74 1.28 -11.69
N GLY A 273 11.51 0.79 -11.85
CA GLY A 273 10.38 1.63 -12.30
C GLY A 273 10.02 2.67 -11.24
N PHE A 274 10.03 2.25 -9.97
CA PHE A 274 9.84 3.16 -8.83
C PHE A 274 10.93 4.24 -8.76
N LEU A 275 12.20 3.88 -8.96
CA LEU A 275 13.32 4.81 -8.96
C LEU A 275 13.17 5.88 -10.05
N ASN A 276 12.75 5.52 -11.26
CA ASN A 276 12.50 6.48 -12.34
C ASN A 276 11.34 7.45 -12.05
N PHE A 277 10.38 7.06 -11.20
CA PHE A 277 9.29 7.93 -10.80
C PHE A 277 9.70 8.88 -9.65
N GLN A 278 10.56 8.42 -8.75
CA GLN A 278 10.91 9.14 -7.52
C GLN A 278 12.18 10.00 -7.65
N ILE A 279 13.07 9.68 -8.57
CA ILE A 279 14.34 10.40 -8.72
C ILE A 279 14.19 11.41 -9.86
N PRO A 280 14.65 12.67 -9.70
CA PRO A 280 14.57 13.70 -10.74
C PRO A 280 15.60 13.49 -11.86
N ARG A 281 16.00 12.24 -12.14
CA ARG A 281 16.92 11.83 -13.18
C ARG A 281 16.47 10.49 -13.74
N LYS A 282 16.69 10.29 -15.05
CA LYS A 282 16.52 8.97 -15.66
C LYS A 282 17.47 7.98 -14.99
N VAL A 283 16.92 6.86 -14.54
CA VAL A 283 17.70 5.75 -13.97
C VAL A 283 17.83 4.67 -15.03
N GLN A 284 19.04 4.39 -15.47
CA GLN A 284 19.32 3.30 -16.40
C GLN A 284 19.20 1.96 -15.65
N GLY A 285 18.44 1.01 -16.21
CA GLY A 285 18.42 -0.36 -15.69
C GLY A 285 19.64 -1.11 -16.20
N ILE A 286 20.37 -1.78 -15.32
CA ILE A 286 21.47 -2.68 -15.67
C ILE A 286 20.96 -4.11 -15.53
N PHE A 287 20.81 -4.81 -16.65
CA PHE A 287 20.21 -6.14 -16.71
C PHE A 287 21.19 -7.23 -17.17
N SER A 288 22.45 -6.85 -17.38
CA SER A 288 23.54 -7.75 -17.72
C SER A 288 24.86 -7.28 -17.09
N GLU A 289 25.82 -8.18 -17.01
CA GLU A 289 27.15 -7.86 -16.47
C GLU A 289 27.95 -6.94 -17.42
N GLU A 290 27.75 -7.04 -18.74
CA GLU A 290 28.38 -6.14 -19.72
C GLU A 290 27.88 -4.69 -19.58
N GLU A 291 26.57 -4.50 -19.38
CA GLU A 291 25.97 -3.19 -19.09
C GLU A 291 26.49 -2.62 -17.76
N LEU A 292 26.72 -3.46 -16.75
CA LEU A 292 27.28 -3.04 -15.47
C LEU A 292 28.67 -2.43 -15.67
N TRP A 293 29.56 -3.13 -16.38
CA TRP A 293 30.92 -2.66 -16.60
C TRP A 293 30.97 -1.42 -17.47
N THR A 294 30.12 -1.34 -18.49
CA THR A 294 29.97 -0.13 -19.31
C THR A 294 29.54 1.07 -18.44
N ALA A 295 28.60 0.88 -17.51
CA ALA A 295 28.15 1.93 -16.61
C ALA A 295 29.26 2.37 -15.63
N VAL A 296 30.00 1.41 -15.07
CA VAL A 296 31.14 1.66 -14.17
C VAL A 296 32.24 2.47 -14.89
N GLU A 297 32.63 2.07 -16.11
CA GLU A 297 33.68 2.73 -16.90
C GLU A 297 33.30 4.17 -17.28
N ARG A 298 32.01 4.46 -17.47
CA ARG A 298 31.50 5.83 -17.67
C ARG A 298 31.48 6.69 -16.41
N GLY A 299 31.78 6.11 -15.25
CA GLY A 299 31.73 6.78 -13.95
C GLY A 299 30.31 7.05 -13.47
N ASP A 300 29.34 6.20 -13.86
CA ASP A 300 27.96 6.28 -13.41
C ASP A 300 27.85 6.05 -11.88
N LEU A 301 26.81 6.62 -11.28
CA LEU A 301 26.42 6.27 -9.91
C LEU A 301 25.60 4.99 -9.95
N ILE A 302 26.19 3.90 -9.47
CA ILE A 302 25.58 2.57 -9.43
C ILE A 302 24.82 2.38 -8.11
N LEU A 303 23.52 2.16 -8.20
CA LEU A 303 22.64 1.81 -7.08
C LEU A 303 22.61 0.28 -6.94
N VAL A 304 23.08 -0.24 -5.81
CA VAL A 304 23.26 -1.68 -5.56
C VAL A 304 22.30 -2.19 -4.47
N PRO A 305 21.54 -3.28 -4.72
CA PRO A 305 20.49 -3.73 -3.81
C PRO A 305 20.98 -4.65 -2.69
N GLY A 306 21.23 -4.07 -1.52
CA GLY A 306 21.53 -4.86 -0.31
C GLY A 306 22.99 -5.27 -0.14
N ASP A 307 23.32 -5.74 1.06
CA ASP A 307 24.69 -6.12 1.44
C ASP A 307 25.25 -7.26 0.57
N ALA A 308 24.47 -8.31 0.31
CA ALA A 308 24.95 -9.46 -0.47
C ALA A 308 25.38 -9.08 -1.89
N TRP A 309 24.57 -8.25 -2.56
CA TRP A 309 24.88 -7.77 -3.91
C TRP A 309 26.03 -6.77 -3.91
N TYR A 310 26.18 -6.00 -2.84
CA TYR A 310 27.30 -5.09 -2.67
C TYR A 310 28.63 -5.84 -2.50
N GLU A 311 28.67 -6.89 -1.68
CA GLU A 311 29.87 -7.72 -1.54
C GLU A 311 30.24 -8.43 -2.85
N GLU A 312 29.24 -8.95 -3.59
CA GLU A 312 29.47 -9.51 -4.92
C GLU A 312 30.01 -8.46 -5.89
N PHE A 313 29.40 -7.27 -5.91
CA PHE A 313 29.84 -6.14 -6.73
C PHE A 313 31.29 -5.75 -6.41
N LEU A 314 31.65 -5.62 -5.12
CA LEU A 314 33.00 -5.29 -4.69
C LEU A 314 34.02 -6.37 -5.09
N SER A 315 33.66 -7.65 -4.95
CA SER A 315 34.53 -8.75 -5.36
C SER A 315 34.85 -8.66 -6.86
N LYS A 316 33.82 -8.50 -7.70
CA LYS A 316 34.00 -8.35 -9.16
C LYS A 316 34.78 -7.08 -9.52
N MET A 317 34.53 -5.96 -8.85
CA MET A 317 35.26 -4.70 -9.04
C MET A 317 36.75 -4.85 -8.75
N ARG A 318 37.14 -5.51 -7.65
CA ARG A 318 38.55 -5.74 -7.30
C ARG A 318 39.28 -6.61 -8.32
N THR A 319 38.57 -7.55 -8.95
CA THR A 319 39.14 -8.39 -10.01
C THR A 319 39.32 -7.61 -11.31
N ARG A 320 38.31 -6.83 -11.73
CA ARG A 320 38.31 -6.15 -13.03
C ARG A 320 39.07 -4.82 -13.03
N PHE A 321 38.99 -4.06 -11.93
CA PHE A 321 39.62 -2.76 -11.76
C PHE A 321 40.43 -2.73 -10.45
N PRO A 322 41.54 -3.48 -10.34
CA PRO A 322 42.27 -3.67 -9.08
C PRO A 322 42.88 -2.40 -8.47
N LYS A 323 43.00 -1.32 -9.26
CA LYS A 323 43.54 -0.02 -8.84
C LYS A 323 42.48 1.08 -8.74
N ALA A 324 41.21 0.77 -8.99
CA ALA A 324 40.14 1.77 -8.96
C ALA A 324 39.85 2.22 -7.53
N GLU A 325 39.68 3.53 -7.33
CA GLU A 325 39.15 4.07 -6.10
C GLU A 325 37.63 4.04 -6.16
N LEU A 326 36.99 3.47 -5.14
CA LEU A 326 35.54 3.36 -5.05
C LEU A 326 35.01 4.25 -3.94
N GLU A 327 34.11 5.15 -4.32
CA GLU A 327 33.27 5.87 -3.39
C GLU A 327 31.99 5.07 -3.18
N ALA A 328 31.78 4.56 -1.96
CA ALA A 328 30.56 3.85 -1.59
C ALA A 328 29.86 4.58 -0.43
N GLN A 329 28.60 4.94 -0.64
CA GLN A 329 27.76 5.58 0.36
C GLN A 329 26.55 4.70 0.67
N PRO A 330 26.12 4.61 1.94
CA PRO A 330 24.93 3.85 2.29
C PRO A 330 23.68 4.57 1.78
N TRP A 331 22.78 3.79 1.19
CA TRP A 331 21.40 4.17 0.91
C TRP A 331 20.49 3.33 1.79
N ARG A 332 19.77 3.95 2.72
CA ARG A 332 19.00 3.23 3.73
C ARG A 332 17.54 3.13 3.35
N ARG A 333 16.95 1.97 3.61
CA ARG A 333 15.58 1.61 3.22
C ARG A 333 14.89 0.82 4.33
N TRP A 334 13.57 0.76 4.38
CA TRP A 334 12.85 0.05 5.43
C TRP A 334 13.11 -1.45 5.40
N ARG A 335 13.39 -2.00 6.58
CA ARG A 335 13.46 -3.43 6.83
C ARG A 335 12.05 -3.95 7.13
N THR A 336 11.42 -4.61 6.17
CA THR A 336 10.05 -5.13 6.31
C THR A 336 9.96 -6.41 7.15
N LYS A 337 11.08 -7.13 7.33
CA LYS A 337 11.16 -8.38 8.11
C LYS A 337 12.54 -8.53 8.75
N GLY A 338 12.59 -9.18 9.92
CA GLY A 338 13.86 -9.51 10.56
C GLY A 338 13.76 -9.80 12.04
N LYS A 339 14.74 -10.56 12.53
CA LYS A 339 15.00 -10.81 13.94
C LYS A 339 16.46 -10.47 14.27
N SER A 340 16.74 -10.18 15.54
CA SER A 340 18.09 -10.11 16.08
C SER A 340 18.74 -11.51 16.10
N PRO A 341 20.06 -11.62 16.38
CA PRO A 341 20.72 -12.91 16.59
C PRO A 341 20.05 -13.77 17.67
N GLU A 342 19.46 -13.15 18.68
CA GLU A 342 18.72 -13.78 19.79
C GLU A 342 17.27 -14.16 19.42
N GLY A 343 16.86 -13.89 18.18
CA GLY A 343 15.52 -14.22 17.67
C GLY A 343 14.44 -13.19 18.00
N GLU A 344 14.78 -12.04 18.60
CA GLU A 344 13.83 -10.98 18.93
C GLU A 344 13.41 -10.19 17.66
N PRO A 345 12.12 -9.88 17.44
CA PRO A 345 11.70 -9.02 16.33
C PRO A 345 12.38 -7.64 16.38
N MET A 346 12.93 -7.18 15.24
CA MET A 346 13.69 -5.93 15.19
C MET A 346 12.93 -4.69 15.66
N TRP A 347 11.61 -4.64 15.51
CA TRP A 347 10.81 -3.51 16.03
C TRP A 347 10.86 -3.39 17.55
N ARG A 348 11.01 -4.51 18.27
CA ARG A 348 11.16 -4.48 19.74
C ARG A 348 12.54 -4.03 20.14
N VAL A 349 13.56 -4.49 19.43
CA VAL A 349 14.96 -4.07 19.62
C VAL A 349 15.06 -2.56 19.41
N ALA A 350 14.58 -2.06 18.25
CA ALA A 350 14.50 -0.64 17.94
C ALA A 350 13.76 0.15 19.03
N TRP A 351 12.63 -0.36 19.53
CA TRP A 351 11.87 0.29 20.59
C TRP A 351 12.65 0.43 21.90
N LYS A 352 13.31 -0.66 22.34
CA LYS A 352 14.10 -0.69 23.57
C LYS A 352 15.33 0.20 23.49
N GLU A 353 16.02 0.15 22.35
CA GLU A 353 17.25 0.93 22.10
C GLU A 353 16.95 2.37 21.68
N LYS A 354 15.68 2.68 21.38
CA LYS A 354 15.23 3.98 20.89
C LYS A 354 15.93 4.43 19.61
N ASP A 355 16.27 3.47 18.75
CA ASP A 355 16.95 3.71 17.48
C ASP A 355 16.13 3.21 16.28
N LEU A 356 15.64 4.16 15.48
CA LEU A 356 14.90 3.87 14.24
C LEU A 356 15.79 3.26 13.15
N SER A 357 17.11 3.49 13.19
CA SER A 357 18.05 3.00 12.18
C SER A 357 18.12 1.47 12.14
N LEU A 358 17.75 0.81 13.25
CA LEU A 358 17.63 -0.65 13.34
C LEU A 358 16.47 -1.23 12.52
N LEU A 359 15.52 -0.37 12.13
CA LEU A 359 14.43 -0.69 11.20
C LEU A 359 14.81 -0.41 9.76
N GLU A 360 16.07 -0.08 9.49
CA GLU A 360 16.58 0.17 8.16
C GLU A 360 17.54 -0.95 7.74
N LYS A 361 17.55 -1.23 6.44
CA LYS A 361 18.53 -2.08 5.76
C LYS A 361 19.39 -1.21 4.86
N LYS A 362 20.63 -1.65 4.62
CA LYS A 362 21.58 -0.96 3.76
C LYS A 362 21.41 -1.41 2.32
N TYR A 363 21.37 -0.43 1.45
CA TYR A 363 21.64 -0.46 0.02
C TYR A 363 22.85 0.44 -0.19
N TYR A 364 23.37 0.48 -1.41
CA TYR A 364 24.62 1.19 -1.66
C TYR A 364 24.52 2.05 -2.91
N MET A 365 25.12 3.24 -2.83
CA MET A 365 25.39 4.13 -3.95
C MET A 365 26.89 4.08 -4.19
N VAL A 366 27.32 3.49 -5.30
CA VAL A 366 28.72 3.21 -5.57
C VAL A 366 29.14 3.92 -6.85
N ARG A 367 30.30 4.57 -6.82
CA ARG A 367 30.89 5.23 -7.98
C ARG A 367 32.40 5.02 -8.01
N MET A 368 32.93 4.72 -9.19
CA MET A 368 34.37 4.70 -9.43
C MET A 368 34.88 6.13 -9.66
N ARG A 369 35.94 6.52 -8.95
CA ARG A 369 36.58 7.84 -9.09
C ARG A 369 37.75 7.82 -10.04
#